data_AF-A0A662VG64-F1
#
_entry.id   AF-A0A662VG64-F1
#
_cell.length_a   1.000
_cell.length_b   1.000
_cell.length_c   1.000
_cell.angle_alpha   90.00
_cell.angle_beta   90.00
_cell.angle_gamma   90.00
#
_symmetry.space_group_name_H-M   'P 1'
#
loop_
_entity.id
_entity.type
_entity.pdbx_description
1 polymer ?
#
loop_
_entity_poly.entity_id
_entity_poly.type
_entity_poly.pdbx_seq_one_letter_code
_entity_poly.pdbx_strand_id
1 'polypeptide(L)' 'MGLTDKEKRVKYTTVSIPLTLYNRIKKLIEGTGFTSVSQYVTYVLREVVASHEESKYEEPFTEEDKQKIIEKLKKLGYI' A
#
# COMPACT_ATOMS: atom_id res chain seq x y z
N MET A 1 -34.21 -18.14 -6.44
CA MET A 1 -32.85 -18.30 -6.98
C MET A 1 -32.38 -16.91 -7.38
N GLY A 2 -31.52 -16.27 -6.58
CA GLY A 2 -31.11 -14.89 -6.86
C GLY A 2 -30.65 -14.17 -5.61
N LEU A 3 -29.44 -14.48 -5.16
CA LEU A 3 -28.61 -13.51 -4.44
C LEU A 3 -27.46 -13.20 -5.38
N THR A 4 -27.43 -11.95 -5.80
CA THR A 4 -26.47 -11.37 -6.73
C THR A 4 -25.18 -11.14 -5.95
N ASP A 5 -24.22 -12.06 -6.07
CA ASP A 5 -22.83 -11.78 -5.77
C ASP A 5 -22.35 -10.70 -6.74
N LYS A 6 -22.54 -9.44 -6.36
CA LYS A 6 -21.78 -8.34 -6.96
C LYS A 6 -20.34 -8.50 -6.50
N GLU A 7 -19.62 -9.40 -7.16
CA GLU A 7 -18.16 -9.41 -7.16
C GLU A 7 -17.71 -7.96 -7.41
N LYS A 8 -17.03 -7.36 -6.43
CA LYS A 8 -16.39 -6.05 -6.62
C LYS A 8 -15.44 -6.20 -7.79
N ARG A 9 -15.88 -5.81 -9.00
CA ARG A 9 -15.04 -5.82 -10.19
C ARG A 9 -13.86 -4.90 -9.92
N VAL A 10 -12.68 -5.49 -9.72
CA VAL A 10 -11.43 -4.74 -9.59
C VAL A 10 -11.27 -3.94 -10.87
N LYS A 11 -11.19 -2.62 -10.74
CA LYS A 11 -10.98 -1.71 -11.87
C LYS A 11 -9.48 -1.62 -12.13
N TYR A 12 -9.09 -1.82 -13.38
CA TYR A 12 -7.69 -1.75 -13.80
C TYR A 12 -7.47 -0.47 -14.60
N THR A 13 -6.26 0.09 -14.48
CA THR A 13 -5.77 1.19 -15.30
C THR A 13 -4.48 0.76 -15.99
N THR A 14 -4.16 1.36 -17.13
CA THR A 14 -2.90 1.11 -17.85
C THR A 14 -1.86 2.15 -17.50
N VAL A 15 -0.63 1.71 -17.28
CA VAL A 15 0.52 2.58 -17.03
C VAL A 15 1.55 2.33 -18.12
N SER A 16 1.95 3.39 -18.82
CA SER A 16 3.01 3.29 -19.82
C SER A 16 4.36 3.23 -19.14
N ILE A 17 5.16 2.22 -19.46
CA ILE A 17 6.54 2.07 -19.00
C ILE A 17 7.48 1.91 -20.18
N PRO A 18 8.73 2.38 -20.08
CA PRO A 18 9.72 2.17 -21.14
C PRO A 18 9.90 0.68 -21.44
N LEU A 19 10.02 0.33 -22.73
CA LEU A 19 10.22 -1.05 -23.17
C LEU A 19 11.48 -1.68 -22.56
N THR A 20 12.51 -0.88 -22.33
CA THR A 20 13.74 -1.30 -21.66
C THR A 20 13.47 -1.80 -20.24
N LEU A 21 12.63 -1.10 -19.48
CA LEU A 21 12.26 -1.50 -18.12
C LEU A 21 11.37 -2.74 -18.13
N TYR A 22 10.37 -2.78 -19.02
CA TYR A 22 9.52 -3.94 -19.21
C TYR A 22 10.34 -5.21 -19.47
N ASN A 23 11.30 -5.15 -20.40
CA ASN A 23 12.15 -6.30 -20.74
C ASN A 23 13.03 -6.76 -19.58
N ARG A 24 13.55 -5.83 -18.77
CA ARG A 24 14.31 -6.17 -17.55
C ARG A 24 13.43 -6.87 -16.52
N ILE A 25 12.21 -6.35 -16.29
CA ILE A 25 11.27 -6.96 -15.35
C ILE A 25 10.84 -8.33 -15.85
N LYS A 26 10.55 -8.47 -17.15
CA LYS A 26 10.22 -9.75 -17.77
C LYS A 26 11.29 -10.80 -17.48
N LYS A 27 12.57 -10.45 -17.68
CA LYS A 27 13.70 -11.33 -17.36
C LYS A 27 13.83 -11.64 -15.87
N LEU A 28 13.57 -10.65 -15.02
CA LEU A 28 13.66 -10.80 -13.56
C LEU A 28 12.62 -11.81 -13.05
N ILE A 29 11.43 -11.82 -13.63
CA ILE A 29 10.34 -12.73 -13.21
C ILE A 29 10.42 -14.12 -13.87
N GLU A 30 11.32 -14.34 -14.84
CA GLU A 30 11.51 -15.67 -15.45
C GLU A 30 12.01 -16.66 -14.38
N GLY A 31 11.28 -17.76 -14.18
CA GLY A 31 11.58 -18.75 -13.16
C GLY A 31 11.07 -18.41 -11.75
N THR A 32 10.37 -17.29 -11.59
CA THR A 32 9.66 -16.95 -10.34
C THR A 32 8.21 -17.45 -10.37
N GLY A 33 7.49 -17.36 -9.25
CA GLY A 33 6.06 -17.68 -9.18
C GLY A 33 5.13 -16.66 -9.86
N PHE A 34 5.66 -15.58 -10.45
CA PHE A 34 4.84 -14.55 -11.08
C PHE A 34 4.45 -14.95 -12.51
N THR A 35 3.15 -14.95 -12.78
CA THR A 35 2.59 -15.32 -14.09
C THR A 35 2.60 -14.18 -15.12
N SER A 36 2.80 -12.94 -14.67
CA SER A 36 2.86 -11.77 -15.55
C SER A 36 3.63 -10.60 -14.94
N VAL A 37 4.14 -9.73 -15.81
CA VAL A 37 4.76 -8.44 -15.41
C VAL A 37 3.77 -7.60 -14.62
N SER A 38 2.50 -7.58 -15.01
CA SER A 38 1.45 -6.82 -14.29
C SER A 38 1.27 -7.32 -12.86
N GLN A 39 1.30 -8.64 -12.62
CA GLN A 39 1.22 -9.21 -11.27
C GLN A 39 2.41 -8.78 -10.41
N TYR A 40 3.62 -8.88 -10.95
CA TYR A 40 4.83 -8.47 -10.24
C TYR A 40 4.82 -6.98 -9.90
N VAL A 41 4.49 -6.12 -10.88
CA VAL A 41 4.41 -4.67 -10.66
C VAL A 41 3.33 -4.32 -9.63
N THR A 42 2.18 -4.99 -9.67
CA THR A 42 1.11 -4.79 -8.67
C THR A 42 1.56 -5.16 -7.27
N TYR A 43 2.30 -6.28 -7.12
CA TYR A 43 2.86 -6.70 -5.84
C TYR A 43 3.84 -5.66 -5.28
N VAL A 44 4.83 -5.27 -6.09
CA VAL A 44 5.85 -4.28 -5.68
C VAL A 44 5.22 -2.93 -5.35
N LEU A 45 4.29 -2.44 -6.18
CA LEU A 45 3.60 -1.19 -5.91
C LEU A 45 2.79 -1.24 -4.62
N ARG A 46 2.16 -2.38 -4.29
CA ARG A 46 1.42 -2.53 -3.04
C ARG A 46 2.35 -2.40 -1.82
N GLU A 47 3.51 -3.04 -1.84
CA GLU A 47 4.46 -2.93 -0.73
C GLU A 47 5.05 -1.52 -0.61
N VAL A 48 5.47 -0.92 -1.73
CA VAL A 48 6.03 0.44 -1.73
C VAL A 48 5.00 1.46 -1.25
N VAL A 49 3.75 1.35 -1.68
CA VAL A 49 2.67 2.25 -1.21
C VAL A 49 2.38 2.00 0.26
N ALA A 50 2.28 0.75 0.72
CA ALA A 50 2.08 0.45 2.14
C ALA A 50 3.18 1.04 3.01
N SER A 51 4.46 0.87 2.65
CA SER A 51 5.58 1.48 3.39
C SER A 51 5.58 3.01 3.32
N HIS A 52 5.15 3.59 2.20
CA HIS A 52 5.03 5.06 2.09
C HIS A 52 3.85 5.61 2.88
N GLU A 53 2.74 4.88 2.95
CA GLU A 53 1.59 5.22 3.79
C GLU A 53 1.98 5.07 5.26
N GLU A 54 2.60 3.96 5.67
CA GLU A 54 3.09 3.75 7.05
C GLU A 54 4.06 4.85 7.47
N SER A 55 5.03 5.23 6.62
CA SER A 55 5.93 6.35 6.92
C SER A 55 5.23 7.71 6.95
N LYS A 56 4.16 7.94 6.17
CA LYS A 56 3.29 9.11 6.34
C LYS A 56 2.39 9.03 7.58
N TYR A 57 2.02 7.83 8.02
CA TYR A 57 1.25 7.58 9.24
C TYR A 57 2.12 7.53 10.50
N GLU A 58 3.44 7.43 10.38
CA GLU A 58 4.42 7.61 11.47
C GLU A 58 4.70 9.10 11.77
N GLU A 59 4.31 10.03 10.88
CA GLU A 59 4.22 11.46 11.18
C GLU A 59 2.77 11.91 11.49
N PRO A 60 2.22 11.62 12.70
CA PRO A 60 1.31 12.60 13.28
C PRO A 60 1.37 12.72 14.82
N PHE A 61 2.46 12.33 15.49
CA PHE A 61 2.70 12.82 16.84
C PHE A 61 3.96 13.66 16.87
N THR A 62 3.80 14.91 16.46
CA THR A 62 4.74 15.96 16.86
C THR A 62 4.88 15.94 18.38
N GLU A 63 6.01 16.39 18.93
CA GLU A 63 6.18 16.47 20.40
C GLU A 63 5.02 17.24 21.07
N GLU A 64 4.42 18.20 20.37
CA GLU A 64 3.23 18.93 20.81
C GLU A 64 1.97 18.06 20.89
N ASP A 65 1.75 17.14 19.96
CA ASP A 65 0.60 16.24 19.98
C ASP A 65 0.74 15.18 21.09
N LYS A 66 1.96 14.73 21.39
CA LYS A 66 2.22 13.87 22.55
C LYS A 66 1.90 14.59 23.86
N GLN A 67 2.31 15.85 24.00
CA GLN A 67 2.00 16.65 25.20
C GLN A 67 0.49 16.83 25.39
N LYS A 68 -0.26 17.12 24.33
CA LYS A 68 -1.72 17.23 24.38
C LYS A 68 -2.41 15.92 24.79
N ILE A 69 -1.89 14.77 24.36
CA ILE A 69 -2.39 13.46 24.79
C ILE A 69 -2.10 13.23 26.27
N ILE A 70 -0.89 13.52 26.74
CA ILE A 70 -0.51 13.37 28.15
C ILE A 70 -1.39 14.25 29.04
N GLU A 71 -1.64 15.50 28.66
CA GLU A 71 -2.56 16.39 29.40
C GLU A 71 -4.00 15.86 29.42
N LYS A 72 -4.50 15.31 28.31
CA LYS A 72 -5.82 14.68 28.27
C LYS A 72 -5.89 13.45 29.18
N LEU A 73 -4.86 12.61 29.18
CA LEU A 73 -4.79 11.42 30.04
C LEU A 73 -4.74 11.78 31.53
N LYS A 74 -3.98 12.82 31.92
CA LYS A 74 -3.97 13.38 33.28
C LYS A 74 -5.34 13.89 33.71
N LYS A 75 -6.05 14.61 32.82
CA LYS A 75 -7.41 15.12 33.12
C LYS A 75 -8.43 13.99 33.28
N LEU A 76 -8.22 12.86 32.61
CA LEU A 76 -9.07 11.68 32.70
C LEU A 76 -8.65 10.73 33.85
N GLY A 77 -7.57 11.02 34.57
CA GLY A 77 -7.13 10.26 35.75
C GLY A 77 -6.45 8.92 35.44
N TYR A 78 -5.95 8.75 34.22
CA TYR A 78 -5.21 7.53 33.83
C TYR A 78 -3.72 7.57 34.20
N ILE A 79 -3.21 8.73 34.64
CA ILE A 79 -1.83 8.99 35.10
C ILE A 79 -1.87 10.00 36.24
#